data_AF-A0A432EGJ5-F1
#
_entry.id   AF-A0A432EGJ5-F1
#
_cell.length_a   1.000
_cell.length_b   1.000
_cell.length_c   1.000
_cell.angle_alpha   90.00
_cell.angle_beta   90.00
_cell.angle_gamma   90.00
#
_symmetry.space_group_name_H-M   'P 1'
#
loop_
_entity.id
_entity.type
_entity.pdbx_description
1 polymer ?
#
loop_
_entity_poly.entity_id
_entity_poly.type
_entity_poly.pdbx_seq_one_letter_code
_entity_poly.pdbx_strand_id
1 'polypeptide(L)'
;MSAPAIRYAIVPHDPGAHIFRVVLDVASPDPEGQVLRLPAWIPGSYMIRDFARHIVTLEASCGGEKVPAHKQDKDSWRCAPCSGPLQIRYDVYAWDLSVRGAHLDTTHAYFNGASVFLEAVGQEHQPCEVDIRPPADGSGDDWKVATGMPRKSAELWDYGLYEAEN
;
A
#
# COMPACT_ATOMS: atom_id res chain seq x y z
N MET A 1 -4.00 -8.49 22.17
CA MET A 1 -4.29 -7.32 21.32
C MET A 1 -4.86 -7.87 20.02
N SER A 2 -6.03 -7.40 19.58
CA SER A 2 -6.58 -7.79 18.28
C SER A 2 -5.68 -7.24 17.18
N ALA A 3 -5.42 -8.01 16.12
CA ALA A 3 -4.75 -7.49 14.93
C ALA A 3 -5.58 -6.30 14.37
N PRO A 4 -4.92 -5.27 13.80
CA PRO A 4 -5.65 -4.20 13.10
C PRO A 4 -6.49 -4.78 11.97
N ALA A 5 -7.63 -4.14 11.68
CA ALA A 5 -8.51 -4.58 10.60
C ALA A 5 -7.86 -4.43 9.22
N ILE A 6 -7.08 -3.36 9.05
CA ILE A 6 -6.36 -3.00 7.81
C ILE A 6 -4.90 -2.72 8.14
N ARG A 7 -3.98 -3.44 7.49
CA ARG A 7 -2.53 -3.23 7.65
C ARG A 7 -1.85 -3.20 6.30
N TYR A 8 -0.98 -2.23 6.12
CA TYR A 8 -0.09 -2.12 4.97
C TYR A 8 1.35 -2.41 5.39
N ALA A 9 2.10 -3.05 4.51
CA ALA A 9 3.55 -3.02 4.52
C ALA A 9 4.04 -2.50 3.18
N ILE A 10 4.97 -1.55 3.18
CA ILE A 10 5.59 -1.01 1.97
C ILE A 10 7.10 -1.16 2.05
N VAL A 11 7.69 -1.65 0.96
CA VAL A 11 9.14 -1.82 0.83
C VAL A 11 9.60 -1.26 -0.52
N PRO A 12 10.71 -0.51 -0.59
CA PRO A 12 11.39 -0.24 -1.84
C PRO A 12 11.97 -1.57 -2.36
N HIS A 13 11.21 -2.26 -3.21
CA HIS A 13 11.52 -3.63 -3.60
C HIS A 13 12.68 -3.71 -4.58
N ASP A 14 12.69 -2.78 -5.54
CA ASP A 14 13.75 -2.59 -6.50
C ASP A 14 13.92 -1.08 -6.76
N PRO A 15 14.80 -0.41 -6.01
CA PRO A 15 15.06 1.01 -6.20
C PRO A 15 15.59 1.35 -7.61
N GLY A 16 16.37 0.45 -8.22
CA GLY A 16 16.91 0.64 -9.57
C GLY A 16 15.85 0.56 -10.67
N ALA A 17 14.78 -0.21 -10.44
CA ALA A 17 13.63 -0.32 -11.34
C ALA A 17 12.44 0.58 -10.93
N HIS A 18 12.59 1.40 -9.89
CA HIS A 18 11.56 2.29 -9.37
C HIS A 18 10.31 1.53 -8.87
N ILE A 19 10.48 0.34 -8.27
CA ILE A 19 9.36 -0.50 -7.83
C ILE A 19 9.25 -0.50 -6.30
N PHE A 20 8.12 0.00 -5.79
CA PHE A 20 7.66 -0.38 -4.45
C PHE A 20 6.90 -1.69 -4.52
N ARG A 21 7.03 -2.52 -3.49
CA ARG A 21 6.09 -3.60 -3.22
C ARG A 21 5.27 -3.24 -2.01
N VAL A 22 3.96 -3.43 -2.13
CA VAL A 22 2.99 -3.23 -1.06
C VAL A 22 2.30 -4.55 -0.76
N VAL A 23 2.12 -4.82 0.53
CA VAL A 23 1.25 -5.87 1.05
C VAL A 23 0.14 -5.20 1.84
N LEU A 24 -1.11 -5.51 1.51
CA LEU A 24 -2.30 -5.13 2.26
C LEU A 24 -2.90 -6.39 2.89
N ASP A 25 -3.03 -6.40 4.20
CA ASP A 25 -3.77 -7.40 4.97
C ASP A 25 -5.14 -6.81 5.38
N VAL A 26 -6.21 -7.51 5.00
CA VAL A 26 -7.60 -7.24 5.41
C VAL A 26 -8.02 -8.39 6.31
N ALA A 27 -8.13 -8.14 7.61
CA ALA A 27 -8.40 -9.18 8.61
C ALA A 27 -9.77 -9.84 8.43
N SER A 28 -10.77 -9.05 8.05
CA SER A 28 -12.16 -9.47 7.84
C SER A 28 -12.65 -8.90 6.50
N PRO A 29 -12.35 -9.55 5.36
CA PRO A 29 -12.82 -9.09 4.05
C PRO A 29 -14.35 -9.21 3.92
N ASP A 30 -14.94 -8.47 2.99
CA ASP A 30 -16.35 -8.64 2.61
C ASP A 30 -16.63 -10.12 2.22
N PRO A 31 -17.59 -10.79 2.86
CA PRO A 31 -17.90 -12.21 2.60
C PRO A 31 -18.39 -12.45 1.16
N GLU A 32 -18.94 -11.44 0.49
CA GLU A 32 -19.37 -11.51 -0.91
C GLU A 32 -18.23 -11.21 -1.90
N GLY A 33 -17.02 -10.94 -1.40
CA GLY A 33 -15.82 -10.62 -2.17
C GLY A 33 -15.40 -9.16 -2.01
N GLN A 34 -14.25 -8.95 -1.38
CA GLN A 34 -13.70 -7.62 -1.08
C GLN A 34 -13.36 -6.85 -2.36
N VAL A 35 -13.88 -5.63 -2.45
CA VAL A 35 -13.50 -4.65 -3.47
C VAL A 35 -12.33 -3.81 -2.94
N LEU A 36 -11.34 -3.62 -3.79
CA LEU A 36 -10.17 -2.79 -3.55
C LEU A 36 -10.17 -1.66 -4.55
N ARG A 37 -9.79 -0.45 -4.15
CA ARG A 37 -9.72 0.70 -5.05
C ARG A 37 -8.49 1.56 -4.76
N LEU A 38 -7.93 2.19 -5.79
CA LEU A 38 -6.92 3.23 -5.61
C LEU A 38 -7.53 4.59 -5.97
N PRO A 39 -7.34 5.65 -5.18
CA PRO A 39 -7.83 6.98 -5.53
C PRO A 39 -7.37 7.43 -6.94
N ALA A 40 -8.28 8.06 -7.69
CA ALA A 40 -7.93 8.61 -9.01
C ALA A 40 -7.27 9.99 -8.95
N TRP A 41 -7.24 10.62 -7.77
CA TRP A 41 -6.70 11.96 -7.50
C TRP A 41 -6.29 12.08 -6.02
N ILE A 42 -5.74 13.22 -5.62
CA ILE A 42 -5.23 13.47 -4.25
C ILE A 42 -5.72 14.83 -3.71
N PRO A 43 -6.14 14.92 -2.42
CA PRO A 43 -6.45 16.19 -1.77
C PRO A 43 -5.37 17.25 -1.97
N GLY A 44 -5.79 18.48 -2.27
CA GLY A 44 -4.88 19.59 -2.59
C GLY A 44 -4.40 19.61 -4.05
N SER A 45 -4.71 18.60 -4.88
CA SER A 45 -4.46 18.60 -6.33
C SER A 45 -5.68 18.11 -7.10
N TYR A 46 -6.57 19.04 -7.47
CA TYR A 46 -7.86 18.76 -8.11
C TYR A 46 -7.76 18.44 -9.61
N MET A 47 -7.06 17.35 -9.93
CA MET A 47 -6.94 16.83 -11.29
C MET A 47 -6.80 15.31 -11.24
N ILE A 48 -7.52 14.61 -12.11
CA ILE A 48 -7.39 13.15 -12.24
C ILE A 48 -5.94 12.81 -12.62
N ARG A 49 -5.33 11.90 -11.86
CA ARG A 49 -3.97 11.38 -12.04
C ARG A 49 -3.96 9.95 -12.56
N ASP A 50 -5.02 9.20 -12.29
CA ASP A 50 -5.14 7.77 -12.64
C ASP A 50 -3.97 6.96 -12.05
N PHE A 51 -3.79 7.03 -10.72
CA PHE A 51 -2.67 6.35 -10.05
C PHE A 51 -2.66 4.84 -10.27
N ALA A 52 -3.83 4.24 -10.49
CA ALA A 52 -3.99 2.80 -10.70
C ALA A 52 -3.24 2.26 -11.92
N ARG A 53 -2.88 3.11 -12.89
CA ARG A 53 -2.01 2.74 -14.02
C ARG A 53 -0.60 2.33 -13.58
N HIS A 54 -0.17 2.72 -12.38
CA HIS A 54 1.14 2.42 -11.83
C HIS A 54 1.18 1.09 -11.05
N ILE A 55 0.03 0.44 -10.83
CA ILE A 55 0.00 -0.94 -10.30
C ILE A 55 0.40 -1.90 -11.42
N VAL A 56 1.58 -2.51 -11.28
CA VAL A 56 2.21 -3.40 -12.28
C VAL A 56 1.70 -4.83 -12.15
N THR A 57 1.65 -5.33 -10.92
CA THR A 57 1.15 -6.67 -10.59
C THR A 57 0.24 -6.57 -9.39
N LEU A 58 -0.77 -7.44 -9.31
CA LEU A 58 -1.62 -7.58 -8.14
C LEU A 58 -1.99 -9.06 -7.99
N GLU A 59 -1.68 -9.63 -6.84
CA GLU A 59 -2.04 -10.98 -6.45
C GLU A 59 -2.78 -10.97 -5.13
N ALA A 60 -3.81 -11.80 -5.00
CA ALA A 60 -4.57 -11.96 -3.78
C ALA A 60 -4.42 -13.39 -3.25
N SER A 61 -4.34 -13.54 -1.94
CA SER A 61 -4.36 -14.83 -1.26
C SER A 61 -5.23 -14.77 -0.01
N CYS A 62 -5.82 -15.91 0.35
CA CYS A 62 -6.64 -16.07 1.54
C CYS A 62 -6.21 -17.34 2.27
N GLY A 63 -5.81 -17.21 3.54
CA GLY A 63 -5.24 -18.34 4.29
C GLY A 63 -3.99 -18.97 3.65
N GLY A 64 -3.25 -18.21 2.84
CA GLY A 64 -2.06 -18.68 2.11
C GLY A 64 -2.33 -19.27 0.73
N GLU A 65 -3.60 -19.47 0.34
CA GLU A 65 -3.96 -19.95 -1.00
C GLU A 65 -4.32 -18.79 -1.92
N LYS A 66 -3.87 -18.84 -3.19
CA LYS A 66 -4.18 -17.79 -4.17
C LYS A 66 -5.69 -17.75 -4.44
N VAL A 67 -6.26 -16.55 -4.44
CA VAL A 67 -7.65 -16.30 -4.84
C VAL A 67 -7.70 -15.39 -6.07
N PRO A 68 -8.68 -15.56 -6.98
CA PRO A 68 -8.83 -14.66 -8.11
C PRO A 68 -9.08 -13.22 -7.67
N ALA A 69 -8.39 -12.28 -8.32
CA ALA A 69 -8.66 -10.84 -8.21
C ALA A 69 -8.84 -10.28 -9.63
N HIS A 70 -10.02 -9.73 -9.90
CA HIS A 70 -10.39 -9.23 -11.22
C HIS A 70 -10.48 -7.71 -11.20
N LYS A 71 -9.78 -7.05 -12.13
CA LYS A 71 -9.92 -5.62 -12.32
C LYS A 71 -11.33 -5.33 -12.87
N GLN A 72 -12.11 -4.50 -12.17
CA GLN A 72 -13.49 -4.19 -12.54
C GLN A 72 -13.58 -2.99 -13.49
N ASP A 73 -12.72 -2.00 -13.27
CA ASP A 73 -12.65 -0.76 -14.05
C ASP A 73 -11.21 -0.20 -14.07
N LYS A 74 -11.03 1.13 -14.10
CA LYS A 74 -9.70 1.73 -14.22
C LYS A 74 -8.88 1.61 -12.94
N ASP A 75 -9.54 1.68 -11.79
CA ASP A 75 -8.92 1.88 -10.49
C ASP A 75 -9.43 0.95 -9.40
N SER A 76 -10.29 -0.02 -9.72
CA SER A 76 -10.78 -1.03 -8.77
C SER A 76 -10.60 -2.49 -9.20
N TRP A 77 -10.49 -3.34 -8.19
CA TRP A 77 -10.38 -4.80 -8.29
C TRP A 77 -11.37 -5.46 -7.33
N ARG A 78 -11.91 -6.61 -7.73
CA ARG A 78 -12.73 -7.46 -6.86
C ARG A 78 -12.02 -8.79 -6.63
N CYS A 79 -11.76 -9.09 -5.37
CA CYS A 79 -11.27 -10.40 -4.95
C CYS A 79 -12.45 -11.38 -4.85
N ALA A 80 -12.20 -12.65 -5.15
CA ALA A 80 -13.19 -13.70 -4.93
C ALA A 80 -13.54 -13.80 -3.43
N PRO A 81 -14.78 -14.18 -3.09
CA PRO A 81 -15.19 -14.52 -1.72
C PRO A 81 -14.20 -15.48 -1.05
N CYS A 82 -13.86 -15.24 0.21
CA CYS A 82 -13.06 -16.17 0.99
C CYS A 82 -13.40 -16.09 2.49
N SER A 83 -13.11 -17.14 3.24
CA SER A 83 -13.55 -17.32 4.63
C SER A 83 -12.50 -16.94 5.69
N GLY A 84 -11.42 -16.26 5.30
CA GLY A 84 -10.31 -15.91 6.19
C GLY A 84 -9.68 -14.55 5.83
N PRO A 85 -8.59 -14.18 6.50
CA PRO A 85 -7.88 -12.94 6.19
C PRO A 85 -7.42 -12.92 4.73
N LEU A 86 -7.67 -11.80 4.07
CA LEU A 86 -7.29 -11.57 2.69
C LEU A 86 -6.00 -10.77 2.66
N GLN A 87 -4.99 -11.28 1.97
CA GLN A 87 -3.73 -10.60 1.73
C GLN A 87 -3.60 -10.26 0.25
N ILE A 88 -3.24 -9.01 -0.04
CA ILE A 88 -3.03 -8.49 -1.37
C ILE A 88 -1.59 -8.05 -1.49
N ARG A 89 -0.86 -8.62 -2.46
CA ARG A 89 0.51 -8.21 -2.77
C ARG A 89 0.54 -7.58 -4.15
N TYR A 90 1.07 -6.37 -4.24
CA TYR A 90 1.13 -5.64 -5.50
C TYR A 90 2.39 -4.79 -5.60
N ASP A 91 2.78 -4.54 -6.84
CA ASP A 91 3.97 -3.76 -7.16
C ASP A 91 3.54 -2.43 -7.79
N VAL A 92 4.13 -1.33 -7.35
CA VAL A 92 3.82 0.03 -7.78
C VAL A 92 5.04 0.66 -8.42
N TYR A 93 4.91 1.10 -9.68
CA TYR A 93 5.94 1.84 -10.39
C TYR A 93 5.96 3.31 -9.97
N ALA A 94 7.06 3.76 -9.38
CA ALA A 94 7.23 5.04 -8.70
C ALA A 94 8.33 5.89 -9.36
N TRP A 95 8.04 6.42 -10.55
CA TRP A 95 8.94 7.33 -11.27
C TRP A 95 8.29 8.68 -11.58
N ASP A 96 7.54 9.21 -10.62
CA ASP A 96 6.97 10.57 -10.67
C ASP A 96 7.66 11.44 -9.61
N LEU A 97 8.67 12.21 -10.03
CA LEU A 97 9.36 13.18 -9.17
C LEU A 97 8.45 14.40 -8.91
N SER A 98 7.42 14.20 -8.10
CA SER A 98 6.51 15.24 -7.65
C SER A 98 5.89 14.93 -6.30
N VAL A 99 5.34 15.97 -5.64
CA VAL A 99 4.70 15.88 -4.31
C VAL A 99 3.31 15.21 -4.34
N ARG A 100 2.91 14.58 -5.44
CA ARG A 100 1.54 14.10 -5.67
C ARG A 100 1.42 12.59 -5.81
N GLY A 101 2.47 11.94 -6.31
CA GLY A 101 2.51 10.52 -6.58
C GLY A 101 3.55 9.81 -5.72
N ALA A 102 4.36 8.97 -6.37
CA ALA A 102 5.47 8.27 -5.75
C ALA A 102 6.73 8.35 -6.63
N HIS A 103 7.86 8.48 -5.95
CA HIS A 103 9.19 8.47 -6.53
C HIS A 103 10.08 7.51 -5.74
N LEU A 104 10.83 6.67 -6.44
CA LEU A 104 11.79 5.77 -5.85
C LEU A 104 13.00 5.66 -6.78
N ASP A 105 14.18 5.90 -6.24
CA ASP A 105 15.44 5.50 -6.86
C ASP A 105 16.44 5.02 -5.80
N THR A 106 17.68 4.77 -6.22
CA THR A 106 18.76 4.34 -5.34
C THR A 106 19.21 5.40 -4.33
N THR A 107 18.66 6.62 -4.38
CA THR A 107 19.04 7.73 -3.49
C THR A 107 17.97 8.06 -2.46
N HIS A 108 16.68 7.85 -2.78
CA HIS A 108 15.58 8.11 -1.86
C HIS A 108 14.26 7.45 -2.26
N ALA A 109 13.32 7.47 -1.32
CA ALA A 109 11.92 7.13 -1.52
C ALA A 109 11.00 8.29 -1.11
N TYR A 110 9.96 8.53 -1.90
CA TYR A 110 8.83 9.38 -1.58
C TYR A 110 7.55 8.71 -2.07
N PHE A 111 6.49 8.77 -1.28
CA PHE A 111 5.17 8.36 -1.73
C PHE A 111 4.07 9.14 -1.03
N ASN A 112 2.97 9.35 -1.75
CA ASN A 112 1.70 9.69 -1.14
C ASN A 112 0.82 8.43 -1.01
N GLY A 113 0.18 8.25 0.15
CA GLY A 113 -0.70 7.11 0.41
C GLY A 113 -1.78 6.91 -0.66
N ALA A 114 -2.35 7.99 -1.20
CA ALA A 114 -3.37 7.93 -2.25
C ALA A 114 -2.86 7.29 -3.57
N SER A 115 -1.53 7.23 -3.77
CA SER A 115 -0.91 6.66 -4.97
C SER A 115 -0.36 5.24 -4.78
N VAL A 116 -0.28 4.74 -3.54
CA VAL A 116 0.35 3.45 -3.24
C VAL A 116 -0.48 2.51 -2.37
N PHE A 117 -1.48 3.00 -1.64
CA PHE A 117 -2.30 2.17 -0.75
C PHE A 117 -3.71 1.99 -1.32
N LEU A 118 -4.01 0.76 -1.75
CA LEU A 118 -5.37 0.36 -2.12
C LEU A 118 -6.28 0.42 -0.89
N GLU A 119 -7.40 1.14 -0.98
CA GLU A 119 -8.45 1.12 0.03
C GLU A 119 -9.24 -0.19 -0.04
N ALA A 120 -9.57 -0.76 1.12
CA ALA A 120 -10.56 -1.83 1.23
C ALA A 120 -11.95 -1.18 1.31
N VAL A 121 -12.69 -1.21 0.19
CA VAL A 121 -13.99 -0.55 0.07
C VAL A 121 -14.97 -1.09 1.13
N GLY A 122 -15.67 -0.19 1.81
CA GLY A 122 -16.55 -0.47 2.95
C GLY A 122 -15.83 -0.50 4.31
N GLN A 123 -14.49 -0.40 4.34
CA GLN A 123 -13.68 -0.39 5.55
C GLN A 123 -12.78 0.86 5.65
N GLU A 124 -13.07 1.90 4.87
CA GLU A 124 -12.26 3.12 4.73
C GLU A 124 -12.13 3.89 6.05
N HIS A 125 -13.13 3.79 6.93
CA HIS A 125 -13.21 4.44 8.23
C HIS A 125 -12.40 3.71 9.33
N GLN A 126 -11.80 2.56 9.01
CA GLN A 126 -11.01 1.80 9.98
C GLN A 126 -9.61 2.43 10.12
N PRO A 127 -9.05 2.45 11.34
CA PRO A 127 -7.66 2.84 11.52
C PRO A 127 -6.74 1.86 10.76
N CYS A 128 -5.66 2.41 10.20
CA CYS A 128 -4.69 1.64 9.42
C CYS A 128 -3.35 1.59 10.14
N GLU A 129 -2.67 0.45 10.05
CA GLU A 129 -1.24 0.35 10.34
C GLU A 129 -0.42 0.40 9.05
N VAL A 130 0.73 1.07 9.10
CA VAL A 130 1.67 1.15 7.97
C VAL A 130 3.06 0.75 8.45
N ASP A 131 3.53 -0.39 7.97
CA ASP A 131 4.86 -0.93 8.22
C ASP A 131 5.79 -0.50 7.07
N ILE A 132 6.63 0.50 7.32
CA ILE A 132 7.60 1.02 6.35
C ILE A 132 8.91 0.26 6.55
N ARG A 133 9.36 -0.46 5.53
CA ARG A 133 10.53 -1.35 5.60
C ARG A 133 11.69 -0.88 4.72
N PRO A 134 12.95 -1.16 5.10
CA PRO A 134 14.10 -0.88 4.26
C PRO A 134 14.15 -1.81 3.03
N PRO A 135 14.87 -1.40 1.96
CA PRO A 135 15.22 -2.30 0.87
C PRO A 135 15.91 -3.57 1.40
N ALA A 136 15.56 -4.74 0.86
CA ALA A 136 16.09 -6.01 1.37
C ALA A 136 17.57 -6.27 1.01
N ASP A 137 18.12 -5.51 0.05
CA ASP A 137 19.51 -5.60 -0.40
C ASP A 137 20.46 -4.70 0.41
N GLY A 138 19.95 -3.99 1.42
CA GLY A 138 20.71 -3.07 2.27
C GLY A 138 20.98 -1.70 1.64
N SER A 139 20.44 -1.40 0.45
CA SER A 139 20.69 -0.13 -0.23
C SER A 139 20.08 1.09 0.50
N GLY A 140 19.29 0.87 1.53
CA GLY A 140 18.65 1.91 2.34
C GLY A 140 18.98 1.82 3.82
N ASP A 141 20.05 1.13 4.21
CA ASP A 141 20.44 1.00 5.63
C ASP A 141 20.75 2.35 6.30
N ASP A 142 21.17 3.36 5.52
CA ASP A 142 21.46 4.71 5.97
C ASP A 142 20.30 5.70 5.77
N TRP A 143 19.19 5.25 5.16
CA TRP A 143 18.03 6.09 4.94
C TRP A 143 17.29 6.38 6.24
N LYS A 144 16.56 7.49 6.23
CA LYS A 144 15.72 7.93 7.35
C LYS A 144 14.27 8.06 6.89
N VAL A 145 13.35 7.68 7.76
CA VAL A 145 11.90 7.81 7.50
C VAL A 145 11.36 9.08 8.13
N ALA A 146 10.79 9.97 7.31
CA ALA A 146 10.11 11.18 7.77
C ALA A 146 8.64 11.15 7.33
N THR A 147 7.73 11.17 8.28
CA THR A 147 6.28 11.18 8.04
C THR A 147 5.55 11.90 9.16
N GLY A 148 4.37 12.43 8.86
CA GLY A 148 3.44 12.97 9.84
C GLY A 148 2.57 11.90 10.52
N MET A 149 2.62 10.64 10.05
CA MET A 149 1.89 9.54 10.68
C MET A 149 2.44 9.30 12.10
N PRO A 150 1.57 9.13 13.11
CA PRO A 150 1.98 8.70 14.43
C PRO A 150 2.82 7.41 14.40
N ARG A 151 3.90 7.39 15.19
CA ARG A 151 4.74 6.20 15.38
C ARG A 151 4.05 5.26 16.35
N LYS A 152 3.84 4.00 15.93
CA LYS A 152 3.29 2.96 16.81
C LYS A 152 4.39 2.18 17.51
N SER A 153 5.39 1.73 16.76
CA SER A 153 6.59 1.07 17.32
C SER A 153 7.87 1.41 16.56
N ALA A 154 7.82 2.34 15.60
CA ALA A 154 9.01 2.88 14.95
C ALA A 154 9.72 3.88 15.87
N GLU A 155 11.05 3.91 15.79
CA GLU A 155 11.86 4.95 16.42
C GLU A 155 11.84 6.25 15.60
N LEU A 156 12.32 7.34 16.19
CA LEU A 156 12.42 8.61 15.48
C LEU A 156 13.37 8.48 14.27
N TRP A 157 12.86 8.81 13.09
CA TRP A 157 13.57 8.75 11.80
C TRP A 157 13.88 7.36 11.28
N ASP A 158 13.24 6.32 11.82
CA ASP A 158 13.55 4.93 11.49
C ASP A 158 12.40 4.24 10.76
N TYR A 159 12.73 3.13 10.11
CA TYR A 159 11.77 2.16 9.64
C TYR A 159 10.94 1.58 10.78
N GLY A 160 9.81 0.97 10.44
CA GLY A 160 8.96 0.27 11.38
C GLY A 160 7.47 0.63 11.24
N LEU A 161 6.75 0.46 12.34
CA LEU A 161 5.29 0.52 12.36
C LEU A 161 4.77 1.90 12.74
N TYR A 162 3.91 2.44 11.89
CA TYR A 162 3.17 3.68 12.03
C TYR A 162 1.66 3.39 12.03
N GLU A 163 0.86 4.36 12.44
CA GLU A 163 -0.61 4.27 12.43
C GLU A 163 -1.27 5.51 11.84
N ALA A 164 -2.51 5.35 11.35
CA ALA A 164 -3.34 6.43 10.82
C ALA A 164 -4.79 6.26 11.28
N GLU A 165 -5.37 7.35 11.80
CA GLU A 165 -6.79 7.49 12.13
C GLU A 165 -7.51 7.95 10.85
N ASN A 166 -8.04 7.02 10.03
CA ASN A 166 -8.80 7.41 8.83
C ASN A 166 -10.10 8.15 9.17
#